data_AF-A0A926ABJ5-F1
#
_entry.id   AF-A0A926ABJ5-F1
#
_cell.length_a   1.000
_cell.length_b   1.000
_cell.length_c   1.000
_cell.angle_alpha   90.00
_cell.angle_beta   90.00
_cell.angle_gamma   90.00
#
_symmetry.space_group_name_H-M   'P 1'
#
loop_
_entity.id
_entity.type
_entity.pdbx_description
1 polymer ?
#
loop_
_entity_poly.entity_id
_entity_poly.type
_entity_poly.pdbx_seq_one_letter_code
_entity_poly.pdbx_strand_id
1 'polypeptide(L)'
;MRNVVFQALADAAKSGEPVTLGIITAVKGSSPQKLGAKALFHSDGRIKGTLGGGCLEAEIQQRAIESLRTGTPSAFDLLLDHDFGWDDGLICGGKVLGVIIPNAQNAGAEFWTQLTERQGTLNWGVTDNFTIQFSGAQPVNGWQYQETLTPPCALWIAGAGHIAQAVAPLALQLDFAVTVFDDRPALANHEFFPNEATMQVGTWEQLFAVPFPDRPSFGLIVTR
;
A
#
# COMPACT_ATOMS: atom_id res chain seq x y z
N MET A 1 0.16 0.64 6.31
CA MET A 1 -0.35 1.76 5.51
C MET A 1 -1.19 1.19 4.40
N ARG A 2 -2.51 1.43 4.46
CA ARG A 2 -3.46 1.09 3.40
C ARG A 2 -2.88 1.60 2.08
N ASN A 3 -2.66 0.72 1.11
CA ASN A 3 -1.94 1.08 -0.11
C ASN A 3 -2.79 2.06 -0.93
N VAL A 4 -2.50 3.35 -0.78
CA VAL A 4 -3.23 4.46 -1.43
C VAL A 4 -3.26 4.33 -2.95
N VAL A 5 -2.30 3.62 -3.54
CA VAL A 5 -2.23 3.37 -4.98
C VAL A 5 -3.32 2.41 -5.43
N PHE A 6 -3.62 1.35 -4.68
CA PHE A 6 -4.70 0.41 -5.05
C PHE A 6 -6.08 1.05 -4.97
N GLN A 7 -6.32 1.87 -3.94
CA GLN A 7 -7.56 2.63 -3.83
C GLN A 7 -7.70 3.59 -5.02
N ALA A 8 -6.64 4.34 -5.35
CA ALA A 8 -6.65 5.25 -6.50
C ALA A 8 -6.87 4.52 -7.84
N LEU A 9 -6.30 3.32 -8.01
CA LEU A 9 -6.55 2.47 -9.18
C LEU A 9 -7.99 1.96 -9.25
N ALA A 10 -8.58 1.58 -8.11
CA ALA A 10 -9.99 1.19 -8.05
C ALA A 10 -10.91 2.36 -8.43
N ASP A 11 -10.59 3.58 -7.97
CA ASP A 11 -11.37 4.79 -8.28
C ASP A 11 -11.20 5.21 -9.75
N ALA A 12 -9.99 5.12 -10.29
CA ALA A 12 -9.72 5.34 -11.72
C ALA A 12 -10.47 4.32 -12.59
N ALA A 13 -10.51 3.04 -12.18
CA ALA A 13 -11.25 2.00 -12.90
C ALA A 13 -12.76 2.22 -12.87
N LYS A 14 -13.31 2.73 -11.76
CA LYS A 14 -14.75 3.07 -11.66
C LYS A 14 -15.13 4.28 -12.51
N SER A 15 -14.24 5.28 -12.59
CA SER A 15 -14.46 6.49 -13.38
C SER A 15 -14.07 6.35 -14.86
N GLY A 16 -13.34 5.28 -15.21
CA GLY A 16 -12.78 5.10 -16.54
C GLY A 16 -11.60 6.02 -16.85
N GLU A 17 -11.01 6.66 -15.83
CA GLU A 17 -9.86 7.56 -15.99
C GLU A 17 -8.60 6.75 -16.37
N PRO A 18 -7.97 7.04 -17.53
CA PRO A 18 -6.72 6.39 -17.91
C PRO A 18 -5.56 6.80 -17.01
N VAL A 19 -4.88 5.81 -16.44
CA VAL A 19 -3.75 6.00 -15.54
C VAL A 19 -2.63 5.00 -15.81
N THR A 20 -1.40 5.40 -15.51
CA THR A 20 -0.21 4.54 -15.66
C THR A 20 0.30 4.11 -14.29
N LEU A 21 0.57 2.82 -14.12
CA LEU A 21 1.16 2.26 -12.91
C LEU A 21 2.67 2.05 -13.10
N GLY A 22 3.48 2.71 -12.28
CA GLY A 22 4.91 2.43 -12.14
C GLY A 22 5.18 1.54 -10.93
N ILE A 23 6.04 0.54 -11.07
CA ILE A 23 6.44 -0.37 -9.97
C ILE A 23 7.95 -0.57 -10.00
N ILE A 24 8.61 -0.43 -8.84
CA ILE A 24 9.99 -0.89 -8.66
C ILE A 24 10.01 -2.41 -8.53
N THR A 25 10.64 -3.10 -9.47
CA THR A 25 10.70 -4.56 -9.51
C THR A 25 12.00 -5.10 -8.92
N ALA A 26 13.08 -4.34 -8.98
CA ALA A 26 14.34 -4.70 -8.33
C ALA A 26 15.16 -3.47 -7.95
N VAL A 27 16.00 -3.64 -6.94
CA VAL A 27 16.93 -2.62 -6.46
C VAL A 27 18.30 -3.27 -6.25
N LYS A 28 19.36 -2.57 -6.65
CA LYS A 28 20.74 -2.95 -6.37
C LYS A 28 21.47 -1.77 -5.74
N GLY A 29 22.10 -1.97 -4.59
CA GLY A 29 22.77 -0.89 -3.84
C GLY A 29 21.77 0.01 -3.10
N SER A 30 22.19 1.23 -2.78
CA SER A 30 21.38 2.22 -2.06
C SER A 30 20.32 2.84 -2.97
N SER A 31 19.04 2.70 -2.62
CA SER A 31 17.91 3.28 -3.35
C SER A 31 17.05 4.11 -2.42
N PRO A 32 16.44 5.20 -2.92
CA PRO A 32 15.50 6.01 -2.14
C PRO A 32 14.24 5.23 -1.74
N GLN A 33 13.96 4.12 -2.42
CA GLN A 33 12.76 3.33 -2.17
C GLN A 33 12.97 1.81 -2.34
N LYS A 34 12.12 1.04 -1.67
CA LYS A 34 12.14 -0.44 -1.61
C LYS A 34 11.50 -1.08 -2.85
N LEU A 35 11.89 -2.33 -3.09
CA LEU A 35 11.21 -3.23 -4.01
C LEU A 35 9.71 -3.24 -3.75
N GLY A 36 8.92 -3.17 -4.81
CA GLY A 36 7.47 -3.15 -4.74
C GLY A 36 6.87 -1.79 -4.42
N ALA A 37 7.65 -0.71 -4.34
CA ALA A 37 7.05 0.61 -4.31
C ALA A 37 6.36 0.93 -5.64
N LYS A 38 5.25 1.67 -5.51
CA LYS A 38 4.30 1.90 -6.58
C LYS A 38 3.97 3.38 -6.65
N ALA A 39 3.76 3.87 -7.87
CA ALA A 39 3.21 5.18 -8.12
C ALA A 39 2.21 5.12 -9.27
N LEU A 40 1.11 5.82 -9.11
CA LEU A 40 0.11 6.05 -10.14
C LEU A 40 0.35 7.42 -10.75
N PHE A 41 0.43 7.46 -12.07
CA PHE A 41 0.64 8.67 -12.85
C PHE A 41 -0.61 8.97 -13.68
N HIS A 42 -1.12 10.19 -13.55
CA HIS A 42 -2.23 10.71 -14.34
C HIS A 42 -1.70 11.43 -15.59
N SER A 43 -2.55 11.56 -16.61
CA SER A 43 -2.23 12.30 -17.85
C SER A 43 -1.96 13.79 -17.64
N ASP A 44 -2.52 14.37 -16.58
CA ASP A 44 -2.33 15.77 -16.18
C ASP A 44 -1.09 16.00 -15.29
N GLY A 45 -0.29 14.96 -15.05
CA GLY A 45 0.91 15.03 -14.24
C GLY A 45 0.67 14.86 -12.74
N ARG A 46 -0.58 14.67 -12.26
CA ARG A 46 -0.79 14.26 -10.87
C ARG A 46 -0.16 12.90 -10.59
N ILE A 47 0.36 12.72 -9.38
CA ILE A 47 0.96 11.45 -8.91
C ILE A 47 0.29 11.02 -7.61
N LYS A 48 0.05 9.70 -7.46
CA LYS A 48 -0.30 9.07 -6.18
C LYS A 48 0.70 7.96 -5.83
N GLY A 49 1.21 7.95 -4.61
CA GLY A 49 2.36 7.12 -4.24
C GLY A 49 3.68 7.79 -4.62
N THR A 50 4.79 7.07 -4.49
CA THR A 50 6.12 7.59 -4.82
C THR A 50 7.07 6.44 -5.15
N LEU A 51 7.99 6.68 -6.08
CA LEU A 51 9.09 5.75 -6.41
C LEU A 51 10.43 6.20 -5.81
N GLY A 52 10.43 7.23 -4.96
CA GLY A 52 11.65 7.73 -4.29
C GLY A 52 11.91 9.23 -4.46
N GLY A 53 11.08 9.96 -5.20
CA GLY A 53 11.23 11.41 -5.42
C GLY A 53 12.42 11.81 -6.29
N GLY A 54 12.64 13.12 -6.42
CA GLY A 54 13.78 13.70 -7.14
C GLY A 54 13.80 13.42 -8.64
N CYS A 55 15.01 13.39 -9.23
CA CYS A 55 15.20 13.19 -10.66
C CYS A 55 14.67 11.84 -11.16
N LEU A 56 14.74 10.79 -10.33
CA LEU A 56 14.18 9.47 -10.64
C LEU A 56 12.68 9.56 -10.92
N GLU A 57 11.94 10.22 -10.04
CA GLU A 57 10.48 10.32 -10.17
C GLU A 57 10.08 11.18 -11.37
N ALA A 58 10.82 12.26 -11.66
CA ALA A 58 10.58 13.11 -12.82
C ALA A 58 10.81 12.36 -14.15
N GLU A 59 11.89 11.60 -14.27
CA GLU A 59 12.18 10.78 -15.45
C GLU A 59 11.10 9.70 -15.66
N ILE A 60 10.71 8.99 -14.60
CA ILE A 60 9.66 7.97 -14.69
C ILE A 60 8.30 8.59 -15.01
N GLN A 61 7.98 9.77 -14.47
CA GLN A 61 6.75 10.48 -14.79
C GLN A 61 6.66 10.80 -16.29
N GLN A 62 7.73 11.29 -16.91
CA GLN A 62 7.76 11.56 -18.35
C GLN A 62 7.51 10.29 -19.16
N ARG A 63 8.20 9.20 -18.81
CA ARG A 63 7.99 7.89 -19.45
C ARG A 63 6.58 7.34 -19.23
N ALA A 64 6.00 7.56 -18.06
CA ALA A 64 4.66 7.11 -17.72
C ALA A 64 3.56 7.84 -18.51
N ILE A 65 3.71 9.14 -18.71
CA ILE A 65 2.81 9.96 -19.54
C ILE A 65 2.92 9.53 -21.01
N GLU A 66 4.13 9.33 -21.52
CA GLU A 66 4.35 8.85 -22.89
C GLU A 66 3.83 7.43 -23.11
N SER A 67 4.03 6.54 -22.13
CA SER A 67 3.45 5.19 -22.13
C SER A 67 1.93 5.23 -22.15
N LEU A 68 1.29 6.13 -21.39
CA LEU A 68 -0.16 6.31 -21.42
C LEU A 68 -0.65 6.79 -22.79
N ARG A 69 0.06 7.75 -23.39
CA ARG A 69 -0.26 8.32 -24.71
C ARG A 69 -0.13 7.29 -25.83
N THR A 70 0.90 6.46 -25.79
CA THR A 70 1.18 5.43 -26.81
C THR A 70 0.44 4.12 -26.57
N GLY A 71 -0.01 3.87 -25.33
CA GLY A 71 -0.55 2.58 -24.91
C GLY A 71 0.50 1.47 -24.77
N THR A 72 1.80 1.81 -24.88
CA THR A 72 2.89 0.84 -24.90
C THR A 72 3.53 0.73 -23.52
N PRO A 73 3.51 -0.45 -22.88
CA PRO A 73 4.22 -0.66 -21.62
C PRO A 73 5.74 -0.69 -21.82
N SER A 74 6.49 -0.44 -20.74
CA SER A 74 7.95 -0.50 -20.79
C SER A 74 8.56 -0.93 -19.46
N ALA A 75 9.72 -1.57 -19.54
CA ALA A 75 10.60 -1.71 -18.39
C ALA A 75 11.58 -0.53 -18.38
N PHE A 76 12.01 -0.12 -17.19
CA PHE A 76 13.07 0.85 -17.03
C PHE A 76 14.19 0.26 -16.20
N ASP A 77 15.39 0.74 -16.51
CA ASP A 77 16.60 0.43 -15.80
C ASP A 77 17.36 1.75 -15.60
N LEU A 78 17.37 2.25 -14.37
CA LEU A 78 17.93 3.56 -14.02
C LEU A 78 19.07 3.41 -13.03
N LEU A 79 20.23 3.92 -13.44
CA LEU A 79 21.37 4.13 -12.56
C LEU A 79 21.15 5.46 -11.84
N LEU A 80 21.22 5.42 -10.52
CA LEU A 80 21.22 6.61 -9.68
C LEU A 80 22.68 7.08 -9.58
N ASP A 81 23.12 7.81 -10.61
CA ASP A 81 24.48 8.35 -10.68
C ASP A 81 24.57 9.75 -10.08
N HIS A 82 25.77 10.11 -9.61
CA HIS A 82 26.07 11.29 -8.80
C HIS A 82 26.16 12.62 -9.57
N ASP A 83 25.93 12.63 -10.88
CA ASP A 83 26.37 13.72 -11.77
C ASP A 83 25.24 14.54 -12.41
N PHE A 84 24.24 14.93 -11.61
CA PHE A 84 23.34 16.03 -11.96
C PHE A 84 23.25 17.04 -10.82
N GLY A 85 24.33 17.82 -10.67
CA GLY A 85 24.32 19.24 -10.30
C GLY A 85 23.65 19.68 -8.99
N TRP A 86 24.49 20.14 -8.07
CA TRP A 86 24.24 20.96 -6.86
C TRP A 86 24.00 20.20 -5.56
N ASP A 87 25.13 19.87 -4.92
CA ASP A 87 25.48 20.13 -3.51
C ASP A 87 24.34 20.13 -2.48
N ASP A 88 23.65 19.00 -2.32
CA ASP A 88 22.81 18.71 -1.15
C ASP A 88 22.70 17.17 -0.92
N GLY A 89 23.84 16.55 -0.57
CA GLY A 89 23.95 15.46 0.43
C GLY A 89 23.13 14.16 0.35
N LEU A 90 22.28 13.89 -0.65
CA LEU A 90 21.50 12.65 -0.74
C LEU A 90 22.02 11.75 -1.87
N ILE A 91 23.00 10.93 -1.50
CA ILE A 91 23.82 10.09 -2.37
C ILE A 91 23.26 8.66 -2.38
N CYS A 92 22.25 8.39 -3.22
CA CYS A 92 21.81 7.02 -3.48
C CYS A 92 22.59 6.48 -4.70
N GLY A 93 23.80 5.94 -4.51
CA GLY A 93 24.63 5.35 -5.59
C GLY A 93 24.17 3.97 -6.05
N GLY A 94 22.87 3.77 -6.21
CA GLY A 94 22.26 2.48 -6.53
C GLY A 94 21.70 2.39 -7.95
N LYS A 95 21.00 1.29 -8.21
CA LYS A 95 20.35 0.99 -9.49
C LYS A 95 18.94 0.51 -9.20
N VAL A 96 17.96 1.07 -9.91
CA VAL A 96 16.55 0.75 -9.75
C VAL A 96 16.01 0.24 -11.07
N LEU A 97 15.40 -0.94 -11.04
CA LEU A 97 14.68 -1.52 -12.16
C LEU A 97 13.20 -1.49 -11.86
N GLY A 98 12.39 -1.32 -12.89
CA GLY A 98 10.96 -1.31 -12.73
C GLY A 98 10.20 -1.44 -14.02
N VAL A 99 8.88 -1.38 -13.91
CA VAL A 99 7.95 -1.45 -15.04
C VAL A 99 6.97 -0.29 -15.00
N ILE A 100 6.51 0.11 -16.18
CA ILE A 100 5.53 1.15 -16.44
C ILE A 100 4.40 0.50 -17.24
N ILE A 101 3.21 0.46 -16.67
CA ILE A 101 2.02 -0.20 -17.23
C ILE A 101 0.96 0.85 -17.53
N PRO A 102 0.72 1.20 -18.80
CA PRO A 102 -0.31 2.15 -19.16
C PRO A 102 -1.68 1.51 -19.03
N ASN A 103 -2.70 2.36 -18.88
CA ASN A 103 -4.08 1.92 -18.73
C ASN A 103 -4.28 0.88 -17.63
N ALA A 104 -3.57 1.02 -16.51
CA ALA A 104 -3.57 0.05 -15.41
C ALA A 104 -4.97 -0.13 -14.78
N GLN A 105 -5.85 0.86 -14.92
CA GLN A 105 -7.26 0.74 -14.52
C GLN A 105 -8.01 -0.38 -15.25
N ASN A 106 -7.54 -0.80 -16.43
CA ASN A 106 -8.18 -1.85 -17.23
C ASN A 106 -8.09 -3.25 -16.60
N ALA A 107 -7.28 -3.45 -15.54
CA ALA A 107 -7.34 -4.67 -14.74
C ALA A 107 -8.71 -4.84 -14.04
N GLY A 108 -9.50 -3.75 -13.92
CA GLY A 108 -10.87 -3.75 -13.46
C GLY A 108 -11.05 -3.21 -12.05
N ALA A 109 -12.18 -2.55 -11.81
CA ALA A 109 -12.50 -1.97 -10.50
C ALA A 109 -12.59 -3.04 -9.40
N GLU A 110 -13.14 -4.21 -9.72
CA GLU A 110 -13.25 -5.32 -8.77
C GLU A 110 -11.88 -5.86 -8.38
N PHE A 111 -10.98 -6.04 -9.35
CA PHE A 111 -9.59 -6.48 -9.11
C PHE A 111 -8.87 -5.57 -8.11
N TRP A 112 -8.88 -4.25 -8.36
CA TRP A 112 -8.23 -3.28 -7.48
C TRP A 112 -8.93 -3.12 -6.12
N THR A 113 -10.25 -3.29 -6.07
CA THR A 113 -11.01 -3.26 -4.82
C THR A 113 -10.61 -4.45 -3.94
N GLN A 114 -10.50 -5.66 -4.49
CA GLN A 114 -10.04 -6.85 -3.75
C GLN A 114 -8.63 -6.65 -3.15
N LEU A 115 -7.68 -6.10 -3.92
CA LEU A 115 -6.34 -5.79 -3.44
C LEU A 115 -6.32 -4.68 -2.37
N THR A 116 -7.30 -3.78 -2.37
CA THR A 116 -7.42 -2.73 -1.36
C THR A 116 -7.99 -3.26 -0.04
N GLU A 117 -9.02 -4.11 -0.13
CA GLU A 117 -9.72 -4.66 1.03
C GLU A 117 -8.93 -5.75 1.74
N ARG A 118 -8.21 -6.59 0.99
CA ARG A 118 -7.33 -7.65 1.53
C ARG A 118 -8.05 -8.54 2.53
N GLN A 119 -9.24 -9.02 2.17
CA GLN A 119 -10.04 -9.91 3.02
C GLN A 119 -9.38 -11.30 3.22
N GLY A 120 -8.49 -11.69 2.31
CA GLY A 120 -7.70 -12.92 2.39
C GLY A 120 -6.31 -12.73 1.79
N THR A 121 -5.53 -13.82 1.74
CA THR A 121 -4.23 -13.83 1.07
C THR A 121 -4.42 -13.79 -0.44
N LEU A 122 -3.92 -12.73 -1.07
CA LEU A 122 -4.00 -12.51 -2.50
C LEU A 122 -2.58 -12.46 -3.07
N ASN A 123 -2.34 -13.17 -4.17
CA ASN A 123 -1.11 -13.03 -4.92
C ASN A 123 -1.43 -12.36 -6.24
N TRP A 124 -0.67 -11.34 -6.59
CA TRP A 124 -0.86 -10.62 -7.84
C TRP A 124 0.48 -10.12 -8.36
N GLY A 125 0.49 -9.63 -9.59
CA GLY A 125 1.68 -9.04 -10.15
C GLY A 125 1.52 -8.57 -11.58
N VAL A 126 2.67 -8.42 -12.22
CA VAL A 126 2.82 -8.06 -13.64
C VAL A 126 3.61 -9.15 -14.35
N THR A 127 3.04 -9.71 -15.42
CA THR A 127 3.69 -10.74 -16.23
C THR A 127 4.81 -10.16 -17.11
N ASP A 128 5.61 -11.02 -17.73
CA ASP A 128 6.65 -10.63 -18.70
C ASP A 128 6.10 -9.85 -19.89
N ASN A 129 4.83 -10.06 -20.23
CA ASN A 129 4.11 -9.33 -21.28
C ASN A 129 3.38 -8.08 -20.74
N PHE A 130 3.76 -7.59 -19.55
CA PHE A 130 3.22 -6.39 -18.91
C PHE A 130 1.71 -6.45 -18.60
N THR A 131 1.17 -7.65 -18.39
CA THR A 131 -0.24 -7.84 -18.01
C THR A 131 -0.38 -7.89 -16.50
N ILE A 132 -1.34 -7.14 -15.96
CA ILE A 132 -1.73 -7.18 -14.55
C ILE A 132 -2.74 -8.30 -14.35
N GLN A 133 -2.48 -9.20 -13.39
CA GLN A 133 -3.41 -10.26 -13.03
C GLN A 133 -3.11 -10.84 -11.64
N PHE A 134 -4.05 -11.62 -11.11
CA PHE A 134 -3.80 -12.47 -9.95
C PHE A 134 -2.88 -13.61 -10.33
N SER A 135 -2.00 -14.03 -9.42
CA SER A 135 -1.21 -15.24 -9.56
C SER A 135 -1.75 -16.33 -8.63
N GLY A 136 -1.58 -17.59 -9.03
CA GLY A 136 -1.75 -18.71 -8.09
C GLY A 136 -0.77 -18.60 -6.92
N ALA A 137 -0.97 -19.41 -5.87
CA ALA A 137 -0.12 -19.43 -4.67
C ALA A 137 1.33 -19.90 -4.88
N GLN A 138 1.75 -20.15 -6.12
CA GLN A 138 3.10 -20.61 -6.48
C GLN A 138 3.73 -19.61 -7.45
N PRO A 139 5.04 -19.31 -7.33
CA PRO A 139 5.75 -18.52 -8.32
C PRO A 139 5.73 -19.28 -9.64
N VAL A 140 5.13 -18.68 -10.67
CA VAL A 140 5.19 -19.18 -12.03
C VAL A 140 6.38 -18.47 -12.68
N ASN A 141 7.19 -19.14 -13.50
CA ASN A 141 8.09 -18.41 -14.39
C ASN A 141 7.27 -17.45 -15.27
N GLY A 142 7.81 -16.30 -15.65
CA GLY A 142 7.14 -15.36 -16.57
C GLY A 142 6.56 -14.10 -15.95
N TRP A 143 7.15 -13.58 -14.86
CA TRP A 143 6.70 -12.35 -14.20
C TRP A 143 7.83 -11.33 -14.07
N GLN A 144 7.50 -10.07 -14.39
CA GLN A 144 8.34 -8.91 -14.09
C GLN A 144 8.27 -8.55 -12.60
N TYR A 145 7.13 -8.81 -11.96
CA TYR A 145 6.88 -8.47 -10.57
C TYR A 145 5.77 -9.34 -9.99
N GLN A 146 5.93 -9.75 -8.73
CA GLN A 146 4.88 -10.40 -7.96
C GLN A 146 4.94 -9.94 -6.51
N GLU A 147 3.78 -9.85 -5.86
CA GLU A 147 3.70 -9.72 -4.41
C GLU A 147 2.52 -10.49 -3.83
N THR A 148 2.70 -10.89 -2.58
CA THR A 148 1.65 -11.47 -1.74
C THR A 148 1.11 -10.39 -0.81
N LEU A 149 -0.18 -10.12 -0.89
CA LEU A 149 -0.90 -9.31 0.07
C LEU A 149 -1.62 -10.22 1.05
N THR A 150 -1.46 -9.93 2.34
CA THR A 150 -2.20 -10.59 3.42
C THR A 150 -3.14 -9.60 4.10
N PRO A 151 -4.17 -10.09 4.80
CA PRO A 151 -4.98 -9.23 5.66
C PRO A 151 -4.12 -8.53 6.71
N PRO A 152 -4.46 -7.28 7.09
CA PRO A 152 -3.90 -6.59 8.25
C PRO A 152 -3.84 -7.46 9.50
N CYS A 153 -2.69 -7.46 10.20
CA CYS A 153 -2.60 -8.08 11.52
C CYS A 153 -3.58 -7.39 12.48
N ALA A 154 -4.21 -8.16 13.36
CA ALA A 154 -5.08 -7.57 14.38
C ALA A 154 -4.26 -6.98 15.53
N LEU A 155 -4.64 -5.79 15.99
CA LEU A 155 -4.20 -5.24 17.27
C LEU A 155 -5.43 -5.06 18.16
N TRP A 156 -5.53 -5.88 19.20
CA TRP A 156 -6.56 -5.76 20.22
C TRP A 156 -6.02 -4.97 21.40
N ILE A 157 -6.69 -3.88 21.75
CA ILE A 157 -6.31 -2.98 22.85
C ILE A 157 -7.35 -3.12 23.96
N ALA A 158 -6.96 -3.65 25.11
CA ALA A 158 -7.78 -3.70 26.32
C ALA A 158 -7.52 -2.45 27.16
N GLY A 159 -8.53 -1.58 27.25
CA GLY A 159 -8.47 -0.25 27.86
C GLY A 159 -8.54 0.87 26.81
N ALA A 160 -9.45 1.83 26.99
CA ALA A 160 -9.69 2.98 26.12
C ALA A 160 -9.15 4.31 26.70
N GLY A 161 -8.21 4.22 27.65
CA GLY A 161 -7.55 5.39 28.24
C GLY A 161 -6.59 6.11 27.29
N HIS A 162 -5.92 7.15 27.80
CA HIS A 162 -5.04 8.03 27.02
C HIS A 162 -3.94 7.30 26.23
N ILE A 163 -3.39 6.20 26.75
CA ILE A 163 -2.39 5.40 26.03
C ILE A 163 -2.99 4.78 24.77
N ALA A 164 -4.19 4.21 24.87
CA ALA A 164 -4.89 3.61 23.72
C ALA A 164 -5.22 4.66 22.67
N GLN A 165 -5.67 5.84 23.08
CA GLN A 165 -5.98 6.97 22.19
C GLN A 165 -4.73 7.44 21.41
N ALA A 166 -3.54 7.36 22.02
CA ALA A 166 -2.29 7.68 21.34
C ALA A 166 -1.81 6.55 20.41
N VAL A 167 -1.99 5.28 20.82
CA VAL A 167 -1.47 4.11 20.08
C VAL A 167 -2.36 3.75 18.89
N ALA A 168 -3.69 3.78 19.02
CA ALA A 168 -4.61 3.31 18.00
C ALA A 168 -4.42 4.02 16.63
N PRO A 169 -4.29 5.35 16.54
CA PRO A 169 -4.04 6.03 15.27
C PRO A 169 -2.72 5.61 14.61
N LEU A 170 -1.66 5.43 15.40
CA LEU A 170 -0.36 5.00 14.89
C LEU A 170 -0.43 3.56 14.38
N ALA A 171 -1.10 2.67 15.11
CA ALA A 171 -1.30 1.29 14.71
C ALA A 171 -2.07 1.19 13.38
N LEU A 172 -3.13 1.98 13.19
CA LEU A 172 -3.85 2.07 11.92
C LEU A 172 -2.93 2.51 10.76
N GLN A 173 -2.08 3.52 10.97
CA GLN A 173 -1.10 3.95 9.96
C GLN A 173 -0.11 2.84 9.60
N LEU A 174 0.28 2.04 10.59
CA LEU A 174 1.14 0.87 10.46
C LEU A 174 0.44 -0.37 9.89
N ASP A 175 -0.80 -0.24 9.39
CA ASP A 175 -1.59 -1.31 8.79
C ASP A 175 -2.17 -2.36 9.77
N PHE A 176 -2.34 -2.03 11.05
CA PHE A 176 -3.07 -2.90 11.95
C PHE A 176 -4.58 -2.72 11.79
N ALA A 177 -5.32 -3.83 11.87
CA ALA A 177 -6.76 -3.80 12.15
C ALA A 177 -6.94 -3.63 13.66
N VAL A 178 -7.30 -2.41 14.10
CA VAL A 178 -7.37 -2.06 15.51
C VAL A 178 -8.77 -2.31 16.06
N THR A 179 -8.86 -3.05 17.17
CA THR A 179 -10.07 -3.18 17.97
C THR A 179 -9.78 -2.74 19.40
N VAL A 180 -10.59 -1.84 19.95
CA VAL A 180 -10.46 -1.32 21.33
C VAL A 180 -11.60 -1.88 22.17
N PHE A 181 -11.24 -2.44 23.33
CA PHE A 181 -12.12 -3.08 24.29
C PHE A 181 -12.12 -2.28 25.59
N ASP A 182 -13.27 -1.81 26.04
CA ASP A 182 -13.42 -1.13 27.34
C ASP A 182 -14.86 -1.22 27.83
N ASP A 183 -15.06 -1.25 29.14
CA ASP A 183 -16.39 -1.27 29.76
C ASP A 183 -17.01 0.13 29.90
N ARG A 184 -16.24 1.20 29.63
CA ARG A 184 -16.68 2.59 29.72
C ARG A 184 -17.02 3.15 28.33
N PRO A 185 -18.31 3.24 27.94
CA PRO A 185 -18.73 3.83 26.65
C PRO A 185 -18.30 5.29 26.49
N ALA A 186 -18.12 6.01 27.60
CA ALA A 186 -17.65 7.39 27.61
C ALA A 186 -16.20 7.53 27.10
N LEU A 187 -15.41 6.45 27.06
CA LEU A 187 -14.03 6.46 26.55
C LEU A 187 -13.89 5.71 25.23
N ALA A 188 -14.54 4.56 25.08
CA ALA A 188 -14.48 3.74 23.87
C ALA A 188 -15.49 4.21 22.82
N ASN A 189 -15.19 5.32 22.15
CA ASN A 189 -16.04 5.90 21.11
C ASN A 189 -15.22 6.68 20.06
N HIS A 190 -15.88 7.11 18.99
CA HIS A 190 -15.24 7.81 17.88
C HIS A 190 -15.01 9.32 18.13
N GLU A 191 -15.31 9.84 19.31
CA GLU A 191 -14.81 11.16 19.72
C GLU A 191 -13.31 11.09 20.06
N PHE A 192 -12.85 9.95 20.59
CA PHE A 192 -11.46 9.74 20.98
C PHE A 192 -10.66 8.85 20.02
N PHE A 193 -11.34 7.99 19.25
CA PHE A 193 -10.70 7.01 18.37
C PHE A 193 -11.08 7.25 16.89
N PRO A 194 -10.18 7.01 15.92
CA PRO A 194 -10.51 7.09 14.50
C PRO A 194 -11.67 6.18 14.10
N ASN A 195 -12.42 6.55 13.06
CA ASN A 195 -13.56 5.77 12.56
C ASN A 195 -13.18 4.37 12.06
N GLU A 196 -11.91 4.17 11.71
CA GLU A 196 -11.37 2.90 11.25
C GLU A 196 -11.10 1.91 12.39
N ALA A 197 -11.01 2.38 13.64
CA ALA A 197 -10.85 1.50 14.80
C ALA A 197 -12.20 0.90 15.20
N THR A 198 -12.26 -0.40 15.47
CA THR A 198 -13.50 -1.05 15.92
C THR A 198 -13.63 -0.93 17.43
N MET A 199 -14.75 -0.40 17.93
CA MET A 199 -15.02 -0.32 19.37
C MET A 199 -15.83 -1.54 19.83
N GLN A 200 -15.40 -2.18 20.91
CA GLN A 200 -16.10 -3.26 21.60
C GLN A 200 -16.36 -2.80 23.04
N VAL A 201 -17.61 -2.47 23.32
CA VAL A 201 -18.02 -1.88 24.60
C VAL A 201 -19.02 -2.79 25.30
N GLY A 202 -18.73 -3.15 26.54
CA GLY A 202 -19.53 -4.07 27.33
C GLY A 202 -18.82 -4.48 28.61
N THR A 203 -19.46 -5.30 29.43
CA THR A 203 -18.78 -5.81 30.63
C THR A 203 -17.62 -6.71 30.23
N TRP A 204 -16.57 -6.80 31.04
CA TRP A 204 -15.42 -7.63 30.72
C TRP A 204 -15.79 -9.10 30.49
N GLU A 205 -16.81 -9.62 31.17
CA GLU A 205 -17.33 -10.97 30.91
C GLU A 205 -17.84 -11.12 29.46
N GLN A 206 -18.52 -10.10 28.93
CA GLN A 206 -18.99 -10.08 27.54
C GLN A 206 -17.82 -9.94 26.58
N LEU A 207 -16.86 -9.06 26.89
CA LEU A 207 -15.71 -8.79 26.04
C LEU A 207 -14.76 -10.00 25.93
N PHE A 208 -14.60 -10.77 27.01
CA PHE A 208 -13.82 -12.02 26.98
C PHE A 208 -14.47 -13.13 26.13
N ALA A 209 -15.77 -13.03 25.84
CA ALA A 209 -16.45 -13.98 24.97
C ALA A 209 -16.26 -13.68 23.47
N VAL A 210 -15.66 -12.54 23.11
CA VAL A 210 -15.40 -12.18 21.71
C VAL A 210 -14.31 -13.11 21.15
N PRO A 211 -14.57 -13.85 20.05
CA PRO A 211 -13.60 -14.78 19.49
C PRO A 211 -12.40 -14.04 18.88
N PHE A 212 -11.20 -14.61 19.07
CA PHE A 212 -10.01 -14.11 18.39
C PHE A 212 -10.19 -14.17 16.86
N PRO A 213 -9.66 -13.17 16.13
CA PRO A 213 -9.77 -13.16 14.68
C PRO A 213 -8.82 -14.22 14.10
N ASP A 214 -9.23 -14.84 12.99
CA ASP A 214 -8.44 -15.84 12.26
C ASP A 214 -7.31 -15.18 11.43
N ARG A 215 -6.38 -14.52 12.13
CA ARG A 215 -5.21 -13.84 11.58
C ARG A 215 -4.16 -13.58 12.66
N PRO A 216 -2.89 -13.29 12.31
CA PRO A 216 -1.89 -12.88 13.29
C PRO A 216 -2.41 -11.71 14.14
N SER A 217 -2.37 -11.90 15.46
CA SER A 217 -3.02 -11.00 16.42
C SER A 217 -2.05 -10.61 17.53
N PHE A 218 -2.07 -9.33 17.89
CA PHE A 218 -1.29 -8.74 18.97
C PHE A 218 -2.23 -8.17 20.03
N GLY A 219 -1.87 -8.31 21.30
CA GLY A 219 -2.62 -7.76 22.43
C GLY A 219 -1.85 -6.63 23.11
N LEU A 220 -2.55 -5.53 23.41
CA LEU A 220 -2.05 -4.43 24.24
C LEU A 220 -2.99 -4.24 25.43
N ILE A 221 -2.49 -4.36 26.66
CA ILE A 221 -3.29 -4.20 27.88
C ILE A 221 -2.86 -2.90 28.57
N VAL A 222 -3.77 -1.92 28.59
CA VAL A 222 -3.55 -0.55 29.08
C VAL A 222 -4.76 -0.06 29.89
N THR A 223 -5.20 -0.89 30.84
CA THR A 223 -6.45 -0.69 31.60
C THR A 223 -6.33 0.20 32.84
N ARG A 224 -5.18 0.85 33.08
CA ARG A 224 -4.96 1.77 34.21
C ARG A 224 -5.12 3.22 33.79
#